data_AF-A0A0Q8TGX0-F1
#
_entry.id   AF-A0A0Q8TGX0-F1
#
_cell.length_a   1.000
_cell.length_b   1.000
_cell.length_c   1.000
_cell.angle_alpha   90.00
_cell.angle_beta   90.00
_cell.angle_gamma   90.00
#
_symmetry.space_group_name_H-M   'P 1'
#
loop_
_entity.id
_entity.type
_entity.pdbx_description
1 polymer ?
#
loop_
_entity_poly.entity_id
_entity_poly.type
_entity_poly.pdbx_seq_one_letter_code
_entity_poly.pdbx_strand_id
1 'polypeptide(L)'
;MDAKSLEIGATYYRITYADVAQTMPGIEPLVYAGMSISDPPSDESVKYYFQDAVSVVRFGLGVRWGQEMQPADGTSDLNPDNDEGRVYCVHEASEIDEVIVDLQALPAEIEATIQRAKELGFPKLSKAKGKWV
;
A
#
# COMPACT_ATOMS: atom_id res chain seq x y z
N MET A 1 3.08 -13.10 -6.28
CA MET A 1 1.82 -13.02 -5.50
C MET A 1 0.68 -12.62 -6.45
N ASP A 2 -0.59 -12.78 -6.09
CA ASP A 2 -1.69 -12.19 -6.89
C ASP A 2 -2.71 -11.45 -6.01
N ALA A 3 -3.55 -10.62 -6.64
CA ALA A 3 -4.53 -9.81 -5.93
C ALA A 3 -5.59 -10.64 -5.16
N LYS A 4 -5.81 -11.90 -5.56
CA LYS A 4 -6.78 -12.80 -4.90
C LYS A 4 -6.18 -13.46 -3.65
N SER A 5 -4.85 -13.50 -3.55
CA SER A 5 -4.12 -14.03 -2.40
C SER A 5 -3.95 -13.05 -1.24
N LEU A 6 -4.47 -11.82 -1.36
CA LEU A 6 -4.38 -10.81 -0.30
C LEU A 6 -5.25 -11.17 0.91
N GLU A 7 -4.68 -11.07 2.11
CA GLU A 7 -5.33 -11.37 3.39
C GLU A 7 -5.57 -10.10 4.21
N ILE A 8 -6.81 -9.86 4.65
CA ILE A 8 -7.16 -8.66 5.42
C ILE A 8 -6.36 -8.64 6.72
N GLY A 9 -5.70 -7.52 7.01
CA GLY A 9 -4.84 -7.36 8.17
C GLY A 9 -3.40 -7.84 7.96
N ALA A 10 -3.09 -8.51 6.84
CA ALA A 10 -1.72 -8.86 6.50
C ALA A 10 -0.93 -7.63 6.02
N THR A 11 0.39 -7.68 6.26
CA THR A 11 1.32 -6.61 5.86
C THR A 11 1.92 -6.89 4.49
N TYR A 12 1.89 -5.86 3.65
CA TYR A 12 2.51 -5.79 2.34
C TYR A 12 3.40 -4.56 2.26
N TYR A 13 4.17 -4.45 1.19
CA TYR A 13 5.12 -3.36 0.99
C TYR A 13 4.89 -2.71 -0.35
N ARG A 14 4.62 -1.40 -0.33
CA ARG A 14 4.63 -0.60 -1.55
C ARG A 14 6.06 -0.18 -1.87
N ILE A 15 6.47 -0.43 -3.10
CA ILE A 15 7.75 -0.01 -3.65
C ILE A 15 7.48 1.13 -4.63
N THR A 16 8.14 2.26 -4.38
CA THR A 16 8.15 3.43 -5.27
C THR A 16 9.58 3.80 -5.58
N TYR A 17 9.81 4.63 -6.60
CA TYR A 17 11.16 5.12 -6.93
C TYR A 17 11.17 6.63 -7.05
N ALA A 18 12.13 7.26 -6.40
CA ALA A 18 12.34 8.71 -6.47
C ALA A 18 13.00 9.15 -7.79
N ASP A 19 13.52 8.20 -8.57
CA ASP A 19 14.23 8.43 -9.82
C ASP A 19 13.75 7.49 -10.94
N VAL A 20 13.87 7.95 -12.18
CA VAL A 20 13.48 7.17 -13.38
C VAL A 20 14.34 5.92 -13.56
N ALA A 21 15.58 5.93 -13.07
CA ALA A 21 16.48 4.79 -13.15
C ALA A 21 16.21 3.72 -12.08
N GLN A 22 15.21 3.92 -11.22
CA GLN A 22 14.80 2.98 -10.18
C GLN A 22 15.95 2.53 -9.28
N THR A 23 16.79 3.49 -8.89
CA THR A 23 17.96 3.27 -8.02
C THR A 23 17.73 3.77 -6.60
N MET A 24 16.67 4.56 -6.37
CA MET A 24 16.32 5.15 -5.09
C MET A 24 14.92 4.70 -4.67
N PRO A 25 14.79 3.52 -4.03
CA PRO A 25 13.50 2.95 -3.68
C PRO A 25 12.95 3.61 -2.42
N GLY A 26 11.67 3.95 -2.43
CA GLY A 26 10.86 4.18 -1.24
C GLY A 26 10.07 2.92 -0.92
N ILE A 27 10.21 2.42 0.31
CA ILE A 27 9.53 1.21 0.78
C ILE A 27 8.58 1.61 1.91
N GLU A 28 7.30 1.34 1.73
CA GLU A 28 6.26 1.71 2.68
C GLU A 28 5.46 0.48 3.11
N PRO A 29 5.40 0.18 4.41
CA PRO A 29 4.58 -0.91 4.92
C PRO A 29 3.10 -0.52 4.89
N LEU A 30 2.28 -1.37 4.29
CA LEU A 30 0.85 -1.23 4.13
C LEU A 30 0.13 -2.45 4.69
N VAL A 31 -1.08 -2.28 5.19
CA VAL A 31 -1.95 -3.36 5.67
C VAL A 31 -3.16 -3.45 4.76
N TYR A 32 -3.43 -4.63 4.21
CA TYR A 32 -4.57 -4.83 3.33
C TYR A 32 -5.88 -4.72 4.12
N ALA A 33 -6.78 -3.83 3.69
CA ALA A 33 -8.02 -3.50 4.37
C ALA A 33 -9.28 -4.09 3.70
N GLY A 34 -9.16 -4.60 2.47
CA GLY A 34 -10.24 -5.22 1.71
C GLY A 34 -10.37 -4.68 0.28
N MET A 35 -11.44 -5.05 -0.40
CA MET A 35 -11.71 -4.65 -1.79
C MET A 35 -13.10 -4.01 -1.93
N SER A 36 -13.29 -3.19 -2.97
CA SER A 36 -14.61 -2.68 -3.34
C SER A 36 -15.45 -3.83 -3.91
N ILE A 37 -16.44 -4.30 -3.16
CA ILE A 37 -17.46 -5.22 -3.68
C ILE A 37 -18.64 -4.36 -4.13
N SER A 38 -18.59 -3.87 -5.36
CA SER A 38 -19.73 -3.21 -6.00
C SER A 38 -19.98 -3.94 -7.32
N ASP A 39 -21.09 -4.66 -7.43
CA ASP A 39 -21.48 -5.49 -8.59
C ASP A 39 -22.41 -4.71 -9.57
N PRO A 40 -22.49 -5.02 -10.90
CA PRO A 40 -21.47 -4.85 -11.98
C PRO A 40 -22.09 -4.19 -13.28
N PRO A 41 -21.42 -3.98 -14.48
CA PRO A 41 -20.28 -4.72 -15.05
C PRO A 41 -19.20 -3.89 -15.79
N SER A 42 -17.98 -3.95 -15.28
CA SER A 42 -16.82 -4.32 -16.10
C SER A 42 -15.81 -4.97 -15.14
N ASP A 43 -15.15 -6.05 -15.56
CA ASP A 43 -14.07 -6.71 -14.79
C ASP A 43 -12.89 -5.77 -14.45
N GLU A 44 -12.96 -4.50 -14.85
CA GLU A 44 -11.88 -3.50 -14.80
C GLU A 44 -11.93 -2.58 -13.57
N SER A 45 -12.87 -2.75 -12.62
CA SER A 45 -13.03 -1.78 -11.52
C SER A 45 -12.91 -2.34 -10.10
N VAL A 46 -12.31 -3.52 -9.90
CA VAL A 46 -12.03 -4.02 -8.54
C VAL A 46 -10.88 -3.21 -7.94
N LYS A 47 -11.19 -2.43 -6.91
CA LYS A 47 -10.23 -1.62 -6.16
C LYS A 47 -9.83 -2.31 -4.87
N TYR A 48 -8.52 -2.40 -4.64
CA TYR A 48 -7.92 -2.97 -3.44
C TYR A 48 -7.47 -1.84 -2.53
N TYR A 49 -7.91 -1.88 -1.27
CA TYR A 49 -7.63 -0.83 -0.29
C TYR A 49 -6.57 -1.30 0.68
N PHE A 50 -5.58 -0.43 0.89
CA PHE A 50 -4.51 -0.61 1.84
C PHE A 50 -4.47 0.57 2.78
N GLN A 51 -4.28 0.33 4.07
CA GLN A 51 -4.06 1.37 5.07
C GLN A 51 -2.58 1.39 5.42
N ASP A 52 -1.97 2.57 5.53
CA ASP A 52 -0.56 2.63 5.94
C ASP A 52 -0.39 2.09 7.38
N ALA A 53 0.75 1.45 7.65
CA ALA A 53 0.97 0.81 8.94
C ALA A 53 0.96 1.80 10.13
N VAL A 54 1.32 3.08 9.93
CA VAL A 54 1.30 4.10 10.99
C VAL A 54 -0.14 4.42 11.37
N SER A 55 -1.04 4.58 10.39
CA SER A 55 -2.46 4.76 10.66
C SER A 55 -3.07 3.54 11.35
N VAL A 56 -2.68 2.31 10.97
CA VAL A 56 -3.19 1.09 11.63
C VAL A 56 -2.80 1.05 13.11
N VAL A 57 -1.54 1.38 13.45
CA VAL A 57 -1.08 1.42 14.84
C VAL A 57 -1.86 2.45 15.67
N ARG A 58 -2.23 3.58 15.06
CA ARG A 58 -2.91 4.68 15.76
C ARG A 58 -4.42 4.49 15.88
N PHE A 59 -5.06 3.99 14.84
CA PHE A 59 -6.52 4.03 14.70
C PHE A 59 -7.16 2.65 14.50
N GLY A 60 -6.36 1.59 14.56
CA GLY A 60 -6.77 0.24 14.18
C GLY A 60 -6.96 0.10 12.66
N LEU A 61 -7.23 -1.13 12.23
CA LEU A 61 -7.59 -1.41 10.85
C LEU A 61 -9.01 -0.92 10.58
N GLY A 62 -9.17 0.04 9.69
CA GLY A 62 -10.48 0.53 9.30
C GLY A 62 -11.11 -0.41 8.27
N VAL A 63 -11.74 -1.47 8.76
CA VAL A 63 -12.51 -2.43 7.96
C VAL A 63 -13.89 -1.83 7.68
N ARG A 64 -13.99 -0.84 6.78
CA ARG A 64 -15.28 -0.16 6.49
C ARG A 64 -16.02 -0.65 5.25
N TRP A 65 -15.42 -1.48 4.40
CA TRP A 65 -16.02 -1.86 3.12
C TRP A 65 -16.01 -3.38 2.91
N GLY A 66 -17.20 -3.99 2.97
CA GLY A 66 -17.44 -5.38 2.56
C GLY A 66 -17.78 -6.39 3.66
N GLN A 67 -17.80 -6.02 4.95
CA GLN A 67 -18.31 -6.88 6.01
C GLN A 67 -19.79 -6.58 6.28
N GLU A 68 -20.67 -7.57 6.13
CA GLU A 68 -21.90 -7.63 6.93
C GLU A 68 -21.49 -7.43 8.39
N MET A 69 -22.00 -6.36 9.01
CA MET A 69 -21.85 -6.12 10.45
C MET A 69 -22.37 -7.34 11.21
N GLN A 70 -21.49 -8.20 11.71
CA GLN A 70 -21.86 -9.00 12.88
C GLN A 70 -21.86 -8.07 14.09
N PRO A 71 -22.89 -8.11 14.94
CA PRO A 71 -22.95 -7.28 16.12
C PRO A 71 -21.93 -7.84 17.12
N ALA A 72 -20.72 -7.29 17.10
CA ALA A 72 -19.80 -7.46 18.21
C ALA A 72 -20.33 -6.63 19.39
N ASP A 73 -20.60 -7.32 20.49
CA ASP A 73 -21.11 -6.78 21.75
C ASP A 73 -20.60 -5.37 22.07
N GLY A 74 -21.51 -4.40 22.02
CA GLY A 74 -21.66 -3.39 23.07
C GLY A 74 -20.62 -2.27 23.21
N THR A 75 -19.54 -2.20 22.44
CA THR A 75 -18.63 -1.04 22.44
C THR A 75 -18.33 -0.53 21.04
N SER A 76 -19.35 0.06 20.42
CA SER A 76 -19.20 0.82 19.18
C SER A 76 -18.70 2.23 19.51
N ASP A 77 -17.40 2.38 19.73
CA ASP A 77 -16.72 3.68 19.68
C ASP A 77 -16.47 4.08 18.20
N LEU A 78 -17.47 3.89 17.34
CA LEU A 78 -17.40 4.23 15.91
C LEU A 78 -17.82 5.68 15.70
N ASN A 79 -16.97 6.61 16.12
CA ASN A 79 -17.13 8.01 15.76
C ASN A 79 -16.63 8.20 14.30
N PRO A 80 -17.47 8.62 13.33
CA PRO A 80 -17.03 8.87 11.96
C PRO A 80 -16.00 9.99 11.82
N ASP A 81 -15.91 10.89 12.81
CA ASP A 81 -14.86 11.92 12.89
C ASP A 81 -13.45 11.34 13.13
N ASN A 82 -13.34 10.06 13.55
CA ASN A 82 -12.06 9.39 13.77
C ASN A 82 -11.40 8.88 12.47
N ASP A 83 -12.08 8.99 11.32
CA ASP A 83 -11.58 8.56 10.01
C ASP A 83 -10.73 9.64 9.32
N GLU A 84 -10.79 10.90 9.77
CA GLU A 84 -10.00 12.02 9.21
C GLU A 84 -8.47 11.82 9.35
N GLY A 85 -8.04 10.88 10.21
CA GLY A 85 -6.63 10.54 10.43
C GLY A 85 -6.12 9.30 9.69
N ARG A 86 -6.98 8.50 9.05
CA ARG A 86 -6.57 7.25 8.38
C ARG A 86 -6.14 7.51 6.95
N VAL A 87 -4.91 7.14 6.61
CA VAL A 87 -4.42 7.22 5.23
C VAL A 87 -4.63 5.89 4.52
N TYR A 88 -5.45 5.93 3.48
CA TYR A 88 -5.69 4.80 2.59
C TYR A 88 -5.01 5.02 1.24
N CYS A 89 -4.44 3.94 0.71
CA CYS A 89 -3.97 3.83 -0.66
C CYS A 89 -4.88 2.86 -1.42
N VAL A 90 -5.17 3.17 -2.68
CA VAL A 90 -6.05 2.37 -3.54
C VAL A 90 -5.21 1.85 -4.69
N HIS A 91 -5.32 0.55 -4.95
CA HIS A 91 -4.57 -0.12 -6.00
C HIS A 91 -5.49 -0.99 -6.88
N GLU A 92 -5.10 -1.13 -8.14
CA GLU A 92 -5.69 -2.05 -9.11
C GLU A 92 -5.03 -3.44 -9.00
N ALA A 93 -5.68 -4.47 -9.54
CA ALA A 93 -5.15 -5.83 -9.50
C ALA A 93 -3.78 -5.96 -10.19
N SER A 94 -3.55 -5.20 -11.27
CA SER A 94 -2.28 -5.20 -12.01
C SER A 94 -1.12 -4.61 -11.22
N GLU A 95 -1.40 -3.75 -10.25
CA GLU A 95 -0.36 -3.15 -9.39
C GLU A 95 0.12 -4.12 -8.29
N ILE A 96 -0.63 -5.19 -8.04
CA ILE A 96 -0.27 -6.24 -7.10
C ILE A 96 0.82 -7.12 -7.73
N ASP A 97 1.88 -7.41 -6.97
CA ASP A 97 3.12 -8.06 -7.42
C ASP A 97 4.02 -7.19 -8.32
N GLU A 98 3.52 -6.06 -8.85
CA GLU A 98 4.35 -5.08 -9.58
C GLU A 98 4.93 -4.01 -8.64
N VAL A 99 4.07 -3.35 -7.87
CA VAL A 99 4.46 -2.28 -6.94
C VAL A 99 4.08 -2.58 -5.50
N ILE A 100 3.12 -3.49 -5.27
CA ILE A 100 2.79 -4.02 -3.95
C ILE A 100 3.29 -5.45 -3.84
N VAL A 101 4.22 -5.70 -2.92
CA VAL A 101 4.85 -7.01 -2.73
C VAL A 101 4.66 -7.52 -1.31
N ASP A 102 4.74 -8.83 -1.12
CA ASP A 102 4.84 -9.42 0.21
C ASP A 102 6.28 -9.33 0.78
N LEU A 103 6.44 -9.74 2.04
CA LEU A 103 7.74 -9.73 2.71
C LEU A 103 8.76 -10.68 2.05
N GLN A 104 8.31 -11.75 1.38
CA GLN A 104 9.20 -12.74 0.78
C GLN A 104 9.82 -12.22 -0.53
N ALA A 105 9.07 -11.44 -1.30
CA ALA A 105 9.52 -10.84 -2.55
C ALA A 105 10.38 -9.57 -2.35
N LEU A 106 10.17 -8.83 -1.26
CA LEU A 106 10.86 -7.56 -0.99
C LEU A 106 12.40 -7.63 -1.07
N PRO A 107 13.11 -8.63 -0.51
CA PRO A 107 14.57 -8.70 -0.59
C PRO A 107 15.11 -8.78 -2.01
N ALA A 108 14.40 -9.47 -2.91
CA ALA A 108 14.82 -9.59 -4.31
C ALA A 108 14.77 -8.24 -5.03
N GLU A 109 13.72 -7.44 -4.79
CA GLU A 109 13.60 -6.11 -5.39
C GLU A 109 14.61 -5.11 -4.83
N ILE A 110 14.92 -5.20 -3.53
CA ILE A 110 16.00 -4.42 -2.92
C ILE A 110 17.34 -4.75 -3.57
N GLU A 111 17.66 -6.04 -3.75
CA GLU A 111 18.92 -6.44 -4.38
C GLU A 111 19.00 -5.98 -5.84
N ALA A 112 17.90 -6.12 -6.60
CA ALA A 112 17.82 -5.61 -7.97
C ALA A 112 18.06 -4.10 -8.04
N THR A 113 17.49 -3.35 -7.10
CA THR A 113 17.69 -1.90 -6.98
C THR A 113 19.14 -1.55 -6.65
N ILE A 114 19.76 -2.27 -5.71
CA ILE A 114 21.17 -2.11 -5.36
C ILE A 114 22.06 -2.36 -6.59
N GLN A 115 21.76 -3.40 -7.36
CA GLN A 115 22.53 -3.74 -8.56
C GLN A 115 22.44 -2.64 -9.62
N ARG A 116 21.24 -2.13 -9.92
CA ARG A 116 21.04 -0.97 -10.81
C ARG A 116 21.83 0.26 -10.33
N ALA A 117 21.77 0.55 -9.03
CA ALA A 117 22.51 1.66 -8.44
C ALA A 117 24.03 1.50 -8.61
N LYS A 118 24.58 0.31 -8.40
CA LYS A 118 26.02 0.03 -8.60
C LYS A 118 26.43 0.25 -10.06
N GLU A 119 25.67 -0.27 -11.01
CA GLU A 119 25.96 -0.15 -12.44
C GLU A 119 25.97 1.31 -12.91
N LEU A 120 25.13 2.16 -12.30
CA LEU A 120 25.03 3.59 -12.60
C LEU A 120 25.92 4.48 -11.70
N GLY A 121 26.74 3.88 -10.84
CA GLY A 121 27.67 4.61 -9.97
C GLY A 121 27.00 5.39 -8.82
N PHE A 122 25.92 4.85 -8.26
CA PHE A 122 25.09 5.45 -7.20
C PHE A 122 24.63 6.86 -7.55
N PRO A 123 23.75 6.98 -8.57
CA PRO A 123 23.31 8.29 -9.04
C PRO A 123 22.60 9.04 -7.91
N LYS A 124 22.78 10.36 -7.91
CA LYS A 124 22.15 11.26 -6.94
C LYS A 124 20.97 11.96 -7.61
N LEU A 125 19.91 12.20 -6.85
CA LEU A 125 18.83 13.07 -7.33
C LEU A 125 19.42 14.43 -7.72
N SER A 126 19.15 14.85 -8.96
CA SER A 126 19.37 16.24 -9.33
C SER A 126 18.54 17.14 -8.40
N LYS A 127 19.06 18.32 -8.04
CA LYS A 127 18.37 19.24 -7.11
C LYS A 127 16.89 19.34 -7.48
N ALA A 128 16.01 19.08 -6.51
CA ALA A 128 14.58 19.26 -6.68
C ALA A 128 14.33 20.64 -7.31
N LYS A 129 13.40 20.73 -8.27
CA LYS A 129 12.93 22.01 -8.81
C LYS A 129 12.12 22.74 -7.74
N GLY A 130 12.81 23.29 -6.75
CA GLY A 130 12.24 24.02 -5.63
C GLY A 130 13.36 24.73 -4.89
N LYS A 131 13.16 26.01 -4.57
CA LYS A 131 14.04 26.70 -3.63
C LYS A 131 13.80 26.05 -2.28
N TRP A 132 14.83 25.39 -1.73
CA TRP A 132 14.92 25.25 -0.28
C TRP A 132 15.08 26.68 0.26
N VAL A 133 14.00 27.21 0.83
CA VAL A 133 14.01 28.50 1.56
C VAL A 133 14.45 28.22 2.98
#